data_AF-A0A3M2CNW9-F1
#
_entry.id   AF-A0A3M2CNW9-F1
#
_cell.length_a   1.000
_cell.length_b   1.000
_cell.length_c   1.000
_cell.angle_alpha   90.00
_cell.angle_beta   90.00
_cell.angle_gamma   90.00
#
_symmetry.space_group_name_H-M   'P 1'
#
loop_
_entity.id
_entity.type
_entity.pdbx_description
1 polymer ?
#
loop_
_entity_poly.entity_id
_entity_poly.type
_entity_poly.pdbx_seq_one_letter_code
_entity_poly.pdbx_strand_id
1 'polypeptide(L)'
;FESYGKSQSYNAPVGEEEAFRYSTALNRLLADTERRARIGDATVVYWTAAPSPAEAFMGYALKEERAEDPETGKRIQSFLSALRAGRSHEGLGDASVPFYVLGLSPNRSRLSVRFWCASTVGELAGRLGRHLRDLEIIGAREGDPPLVIGRIVRETGREPKDAPPLLAGELARAVLTGAPYPAALLSAILRRLRADQTINHARAAALKAYLIRNLRLEVPVSLNKDHPSPAYQLGRLFAALEKTQEDAADGKLNRTVRDSYFGTATAAPASVFPRLLRLHQHHLSKLEHEGFRINREKEIQDIVSRIDRFPAFLALEDQGLFQIGYYHQRQAFFTKKDEPTPEEVTA
;
A
#
# COMPACT_ATOMS: atom_id res chain seq x y z
N PHE A 1 -18.83 -35.67 16.18
CA PHE A 1 -17.91 -34.67 16.77
C PHE A 1 -18.37 -34.40 18.19
N GLU A 2 -17.44 -34.31 19.14
CA GLU A 2 -17.75 -34.12 20.55
C GLU A 2 -16.89 -32.98 21.12
N SER A 3 -17.48 -32.09 21.91
CA SER A 3 -16.78 -31.00 22.61
C SER A 3 -17.53 -30.70 23.91
N TYR A 4 -16.81 -30.36 24.99
CA TYR A 4 -17.38 -30.15 26.33
C TYR A 4 -18.24 -31.33 26.83
N GLY A 5 -17.89 -32.57 26.46
CA GLY A 5 -18.66 -33.78 26.82
C GLY A 5 -20.00 -33.93 26.09
N LYS A 6 -20.28 -33.12 25.07
CA LYS A 6 -21.52 -33.15 24.29
C LYS A 6 -21.26 -33.64 22.87
N SER A 7 -22.17 -34.46 22.32
CA SER A 7 -22.07 -35.04 20.98
C SER A 7 -22.86 -34.24 19.93
N GLN A 8 -22.43 -34.32 18.67
CA GLN A 8 -23.07 -33.67 17.52
C GLN A 8 -23.35 -32.17 17.73
N SER A 9 -24.57 -31.70 17.45
CA SER A 9 -24.99 -30.30 17.57
C SER A 9 -25.25 -29.86 19.02
N TYR A 10 -25.26 -30.77 20.00
CA TYR A 10 -25.50 -30.41 21.40
C TYR A 10 -24.40 -29.53 22.01
N ASN A 11 -23.23 -29.46 21.37
CA ASN A 11 -22.16 -28.54 21.78
C ASN A 11 -22.39 -27.08 21.34
N ALA A 12 -23.35 -26.81 20.45
CA ALA A 12 -23.78 -25.49 20.00
C ALA A 12 -25.25 -25.57 19.55
N PRO A 13 -26.21 -25.71 20.49
CA PRO A 13 -27.60 -25.95 20.15
C PRO A 13 -28.20 -24.73 19.44
N VAL A 14 -28.86 -24.97 18.32
CA VAL A 14 -29.64 -23.99 17.56
C VAL A 14 -30.97 -24.65 17.21
N GLY A 15 -32.07 -23.89 17.24
CA GLY A 15 -33.37 -24.40 16.82
C GLY A 15 -33.37 -24.80 15.34
N GLU A 16 -34.18 -25.78 14.98
CA GLU A 16 -34.24 -26.29 13.60
C GLU A 16 -34.65 -25.19 12.61
N GLU A 17 -35.58 -24.32 13.01
CA GLU A 17 -36.05 -23.21 12.20
C GLU A 17 -34.95 -22.16 11.96
N GLU A 18 -34.21 -21.78 13.01
CA GLU A 18 -33.06 -20.88 12.87
C GLU A 18 -31.96 -21.50 12.02
N ALA A 19 -31.68 -22.80 12.23
CA ALA A 19 -30.72 -23.56 11.44
C ALA A 19 -31.06 -23.59 9.95
N PHE A 20 -32.33 -23.82 9.63
CA PHE A 20 -32.85 -23.73 8.28
C PHE A 20 -32.66 -22.32 7.71
N ARG A 21 -33.09 -21.27 8.42
CA ARG A 21 -33.03 -19.88 7.96
C ARG A 21 -31.61 -19.41 7.64
N TYR A 22 -30.66 -19.55 8.58
CA TYR A 22 -29.30 -19.05 8.33
C TYR A 22 -28.56 -19.89 7.29
N SER A 23 -28.81 -21.20 7.21
CA SER A 23 -28.16 -22.06 6.22
C SER A 23 -28.68 -21.77 4.80
N THR A 24 -29.99 -21.58 4.63
CA THR A 24 -30.58 -21.15 3.35
C THR A 24 -30.04 -19.78 2.92
N ALA A 25 -30.00 -18.81 3.83
CA ALA A 25 -29.48 -17.47 3.54
C ALA A 25 -28.00 -17.52 3.12
N LEU A 26 -27.17 -18.25 3.87
CA LEU A 26 -25.75 -18.40 3.54
C LEU A 26 -25.54 -19.11 2.21
N ASN A 27 -26.27 -20.21 1.94
CA ASN A 27 -26.17 -20.92 0.67
C ASN A 27 -26.56 -20.02 -0.52
N ARG A 28 -27.58 -19.18 -0.37
CA ARG A 28 -27.97 -18.20 -1.39
C ARG A 28 -26.85 -17.18 -1.66
N LEU A 29 -26.26 -16.62 -0.61
CA LEU A 29 -25.15 -15.67 -0.74
C LEU A 29 -23.90 -16.32 -1.34
N LEU A 30 -23.62 -17.57 -0.98
CA LEU A 30 -22.49 -18.33 -1.55
C LEU A 30 -22.72 -18.72 -3.01
N ALA A 31 -23.95 -18.84 -3.47
CA ALA A 31 -24.28 -19.09 -4.88
C ALA A 31 -24.26 -17.81 -5.73
N ASP A 32 -24.53 -16.65 -5.11
CA ASP A 32 -24.56 -15.36 -5.78
C ASP A 32 -23.14 -14.86 -6.09
N THR A 33 -22.73 -14.99 -7.36
CA THR A 33 -21.41 -14.55 -7.81
C THR A 33 -21.25 -13.03 -7.73
N GLU A 34 -22.31 -12.23 -7.76
CA GLU A 34 -22.22 -10.77 -7.64
C GLU A 34 -21.89 -10.33 -6.23
N ARG A 35 -22.47 -10.99 -5.22
CA ARG A 35 -22.29 -10.71 -3.78
C ARG A 35 -21.19 -11.55 -3.09
N ARG A 36 -20.41 -12.28 -3.88
CA ARG A 36 -19.32 -13.15 -3.41
C ARG A 36 -17.98 -12.75 -4.04
N ALA A 37 -16.93 -12.74 -3.24
CA ALA A 37 -15.56 -12.55 -3.68
C ALA A 37 -14.62 -13.56 -3.01
N ARG A 38 -13.41 -13.70 -3.55
CA ARG A 38 -12.34 -14.49 -2.94
C ARG A 38 -11.19 -13.57 -2.58
N ILE A 39 -10.74 -13.63 -1.34
CA ILE A 39 -9.60 -12.87 -0.84
C ILE A 39 -8.62 -13.85 -0.22
N GLY A 40 -7.53 -14.16 -0.93
CA GLY A 40 -6.61 -15.23 -0.54
C GLY A 40 -7.32 -16.59 -0.48
N ASP A 41 -7.25 -17.25 0.68
CA ASP A 41 -7.92 -18.52 0.96
C ASP A 41 -9.38 -18.36 1.45
N ALA A 42 -9.83 -17.14 1.72
CA ALA A 42 -11.16 -16.86 2.27
C ALA A 42 -12.19 -16.55 1.18
N THR A 43 -13.38 -17.13 1.33
CA THR A 43 -14.60 -16.73 0.61
C THR A 43 -15.28 -15.62 1.40
N VAL A 44 -15.56 -14.50 0.75
CA VAL A 44 -16.18 -13.33 1.36
C VAL A 44 -17.54 -13.12 0.71
N VAL A 45 -18.59 -13.09 1.52
CA VAL A 45 -19.94 -12.69 1.10
C VAL A 45 -20.33 -11.39 1.77
N TYR A 46 -21.13 -10.58 1.10
CA TYR A 46 -21.59 -9.30 1.62
C TYR A 46 -22.99 -8.98 1.12
N TRP A 47 -23.74 -8.23 1.92
CA TRP A 47 -25.11 -7.84 1.59
C TRP A 47 -25.54 -6.61 2.37
N THR A 48 -26.57 -5.94 1.88
CA THR A 48 -27.26 -4.87 2.60
C THR A 48 -28.62 -5.34 3.12
N ALA A 49 -29.11 -4.71 4.20
CA ALA A 49 -30.45 -5.01 4.72
C ALA A 49 -31.59 -4.59 3.77
N ALA A 50 -31.31 -3.65 2.86
CA ALA A 50 -32.20 -3.23 1.78
C ALA A 50 -31.38 -3.07 0.49
N PRO A 51 -31.98 -3.20 -0.72
CA PRO A 51 -31.27 -3.03 -1.98
C PRO A 51 -30.47 -1.73 -2.04
N SER A 52 -29.18 -1.82 -2.36
CA SER A 52 -28.27 -0.68 -2.39
C SER A 52 -27.20 -0.86 -3.47
N PRO A 53 -26.82 0.21 -4.20
CA PRO A 53 -25.68 0.20 -5.11
C PRO A 53 -24.35 -0.24 -4.46
N ALA A 54 -24.24 -0.15 -3.13
CA ALA A 54 -23.05 -0.55 -2.39
C ALA A 54 -22.64 -2.02 -2.60
N GLU A 55 -23.60 -2.91 -2.83
CA GLU A 55 -23.33 -4.33 -3.10
C GLU A 55 -22.54 -4.51 -4.41
N ALA A 56 -22.97 -3.85 -5.49
CA ALA A 56 -22.28 -3.90 -6.77
C ALA A 56 -20.85 -3.32 -6.67
N PHE A 57 -20.71 -2.21 -5.93
CA PHE A 57 -19.41 -1.59 -5.69
C PHE A 57 -18.44 -2.53 -4.96
N MET A 58 -18.90 -3.22 -3.92
CA MET A 58 -18.07 -4.18 -3.19
C MET A 58 -17.59 -5.34 -4.09
N GLY A 59 -18.41 -5.73 -5.06
CA GLY A 59 -18.00 -6.65 -6.12
C GLY A 59 -16.80 -6.14 -6.89
N TYR A 60 -16.77 -4.86 -7.26
CA TYR A 60 -15.65 -4.28 -7.97
C TYR A 60 -14.39 -4.09 -7.10
N ALA A 61 -14.55 -3.71 -5.83
CA ALA A 61 -13.42 -3.47 -4.94
C ALA A 61 -12.70 -4.75 -4.49
N LEU A 62 -13.45 -5.87 -4.37
CA LEU A 62 -12.92 -7.13 -3.86
C LEU A 62 -12.56 -8.15 -4.96
N LYS A 63 -13.04 -7.98 -6.20
CA LYS A 63 -12.74 -8.88 -7.31
C LYS A 63 -11.64 -8.29 -8.19
N GLU A 64 -10.42 -8.78 -7.98
CA GLU A 64 -9.22 -8.29 -8.68
C GLU A 64 -9.33 -8.41 -10.22
N GLU A 65 -9.91 -9.48 -10.73
CA GLU A 65 -10.14 -9.71 -12.16
C GLU A 65 -10.94 -8.58 -12.83
N ARG A 66 -11.90 -7.98 -12.11
CA ARG A 66 -12.70 -6.86 -12.62
C ARG A 66 -11.92 -5.55 -12.66
N ALA A 67 -10.90 -5.40 -11.81
CA ALA A 67 -10.03 -4.23 -11.81
C ALA A 67 -8.99 -4.27 -12.94
N GLU A 68 -8.78 -5.43 -13.57
CA GLU A 68 -7.86 -5.60 -14.70
C GLU A 68 -8.53 -5.33 -16.06
N ASP A 69 -9.87 -5.39 -16.15
CA ASP A 69 -10.62 -4.93 -17.34
C ASP A 69 -10.52 -3.39 -17.48
N PRO A 70 -10.11 -2.82 -18.64
CA PRO A 70 -9.85 -1.39 -18.76
C PRO A 70 -11.08 -0.50 -18.50
N GLU A 71 -12.25 -0.86 -19.02
CA GLU A 71 -13.46 -0.05 -18.90
C GLU A 71 -14.04 -0.14 -17.49
N THR A 72 -14.07 -1.33 -16.90
CA THR A 72 -14.45 -1.54 -15.50
C THR A 72 -13.45 -0.87 -14.58
N GLY A 73 -12.15 -0.97 -14.86
CA GLY A 73 -11.06 -0.33 -14.12
C GLY A 73 -11.21 1.18 -14.04
N LYS A 74 -11.52 1.86 -15.16
CA LYS A 74 -11.80 3.32 -15.16
C LYS A 74 -13.00 3.69 -14.28
N ARG A 75 -14.08 2.89 -14.33
CA ARG A 75 -15.27 3.11 -13.47
C ARG A 75 -14.91 2.95 -12.00
N ILE A 76 -14.15 1.92 -11.66
CA ILE A 76 -13.65 1.69 -10.30
C ILE A 76 -12.77 2.85 -9.84
N GLN A 77 -11.80 3.25 -10.66
CA GLN A 77 -10.87 4.33 -10.32
C GLN A 77 -11.59 5.67 -10.12
N SER A 78 -12.55 6.00 -10.98
CA SER A 78 -13.37 7.21 -10.86
C SER A 78 -14.14 7.20 -9.53
N PHE A 79 -14.73 6.06 -9.20
CA PHE A 79 -15.49 5.90 -7.96
C PHE A 79 -14.60 5.95 -6.71
N LEU A 80 -13.48 5.23 -6.69
CA LEU A 80 -12.50 5.28 -5.60
C LEU A 80 -11.94 6.70 -5.42
N SER A 81 -11.74 7.44 -6.50
CA SER A 81 -11.32 8.84 -6.44
C SER A 81 -12.38 9.73 -5.79
N ALA A 82 -13.67 9.48 -6.06
CA ALA A 82 -14.77 10.17 -5.39
C ALA A 82 -14.87 9.83 -3.89
N LEU A 83 -14.70 8.55 -3.53
CA LEU A 83 -14.62 8.09 -2.13
C LEU A 83 -13.47 8.76 -1.37
N ARG A 84 -12.29 8.82 -2.00
CA ARG A 84 -11.09 9.47 -1.45
C ARG A 84 -11.37 10.95 -1.16
N ALA A 85 -12.04 11.65 -2.09
CA ALA A 85 -12.44 13.04 -1.97
C ALA A 85 -13.63 13.28 -1.01
N GLY A 86 -14.21 12.23 -0.41
CA GLY A 86 -15.34 12.34 0.51
C GLY A 86 -16.68 12.67 -0.15
N ARG A 87 -16.79 12.52 -1.48
CA ARG A 87 -17.96 12.91 -2.28
C ARG A 87 -18.96 11.79 -2.55
N SER A 88 -18.76 10.58 -2.00
CA SER A 88 -19.34 9.34 -2.58
C SER A 88 -20.52 8.72 -1.84
N HIS A 89 -21.10 9.36 -0.83
CA HIS A 89 -22.31 8.80 -0.18
C HIS A 89 -23.43 8.62 -1.21
N GLU A 90 -23.60 9.60 -2.11
CA GLU A 90 -24.68 9.64 -3.10
C GLU A 90 -24.62 8.49 -4.11
N GLY A 91 -23.42 8.03 -4.48
CA GLY A 91 -23.24 6.91 -5.42
C GLY A 91 -23.44 5.52 -4.82
N LEU A 92 -23.51 5.41 -3.48
CA LEU A 92 -23.69 4.13 -2.76
C LEU A 92 -25.13 3.93 -2.27
N GLY A 93 -25.99 4.92 -2.45
CA GLY A 93 -27.35 4.93 -1.91
C GLY A 93 -27.40 5.45 -0.47
N ASP A 94 -28.47 5.09 0.24
CA ASP A 94 -28.72 5.57 1.61
C ASP A 94 -27.61 5.10 2.57
N ALA A 95 -26.91 6.07 3.14
CA ALA A 95 -25.79 5.85 4.05
C ALA A 95 -26.17 5.15 5.36
N SER A 96 -27.44 5.18 5.76
CA SER A 96 -27.95 4.56 6.97
C SER A 96 -28.24 3.06 6.81
N VAL A 97 -28.31 2.57 5.57
CA VAL A 97 -28.62 1.15 5.28
C VAL A 97 -27.57 0.25 5.92
N PRO A 98 -27.97 -0.74 6.74
CA PRO A 98 -27.05 -1.71 7.29
C PRO A 98 -26.35 -2.53 6.21
N PHE A 99 -25.04 -2.66 6.35
CA PHE A 99 -24.14 -3.37 5.44
C PHE A 99 -23.35 -4.43 6.21
N TYR A 100 -23.35 -5.66 5.69
CA TYR A 100 -22.76 -6.82 6.35
C TYR A 100 -21.71 -7.48 5.46
N VAL A 101 -20.62 -7.94 6.08
CA VAL A 101 -19.58 -8.75 5.43
C VAL A 101 -19.23 -9.95 6.29
N LEU A 102 -19.21 -11.12 5.67
CA LEU A 102 -18.79 -12.37 6.30
C LEU A 102 -17.64 -13.00 5.50
N GLY A 103 -16.49 -13.14 6.15
CA GLY A 103 -15.33 -13.86 5.63
C GLY A 103 -15.26 -15.28 6.19
N LEU A 104 -15.27 -16.28 5.31
CA LEU A 104 -15.25 -17.71 5.64
C LEU A 104 -14.02 -18.37 5.05
N SER A 105 -13.40 -19.28 5.79
CA SER A 105 -12.40 -20.19 5.23
C SER A 105 -12.77 -21.65 5.51
N PRO A 106 -12.44 -22.57 4.58
CA PRO A 106 -12.61 -23.99 4.82
C PRO A 106 -11.66 -24.45 5.92
N ASN A 107 -12.13 -25.33 6.81
CA ASN A 107 -11.33 -26.02 7.81
C ASN A 107 -11.78 -27.47 7.93
N ARG A 108 -11.22 -28.33 7.07
CA ARG A 108 -11.64 -29.73 6.91
C ARG A 108 -13.15 -29.85 6.69
N SER A 109 -13.89 -30.29 7.71
CA SER A 109 -15.36 -30.45 7.70
C SER A 109 -16.12 -29.26 8.31
N ARG A 110 -15.45 -28.14 8.59
CA ARG A 110 -16.04 -26.94 9.18
C ARG A 110 -15.78 -25.70 8.35
N LEU A 111 -16.67 -24.72 8.50
CA LEU A 111 -16.42 -23.35 8.11
C LEU A 111 -15.84 -22.61 9.31
N SER A 112 -14.74 -21.88 9.10
CA SER A 112 -14.20 -20.96 10.09
C SER A 112 -14.59 -19.54 9.70
N VAL A 113 -15.23 -18.82 10.61
CA VAL A 113 -15.50 -17.38 10.45
C VAL A 113 -14.18 -16.63 10.68
N ARG A 114 -13.59 -16.10 9.61
CA ARG A 114 -12.35 -15.31 9.65
C ARG A 114 -12.61 -13.91 10.17
N PHE A 115 -13.69 -13.30 9.71
CA PHE A 115 -14.15 -12.00 10.18
C PHE A 115 -15.63 -11.82 9.89
N TRP A 116 -16.25 -11.01 10.74
CA TRP A 116 -17.62 -10.53 10.62
C TRP A 116 -17.59 -9.02 10.76
N CYS A 117 -18.20 -8.31 9.81
CA CYS A 117 -18.34 -6.86 9.85
C CYS A 117 -19.83 -6.52 9.72
N ALA A 118 -20.39 -5.90 10.75
CA ALA A 118 -21.68 -5.23 10.69
C ALA A 118 -21.40 -3.72 10.74
N SER A 119 -21.97 -2.98 9.80
CA SER A 119 -21.76 -1.54 9.63
C SER A 119 -22.95 -0.93 8.90
N THR A 120 -22.83 0.32 8.49
CA THR A 120 -23.71 0.93 7.49
C THR A 120 -22.95 1.22 6.19
N VAL A 121 -23.69 1.49 5.11
CA VAL A 121 -23.11 1.94 3.84
C VAL A 121 -22.22 3.17 4.04
N GLY A 122 -22.66 4.13 4.87
CA GLY A 122 -21.90 5.35 5.17
C GLY A 122 -20.60 5.07 5.94
N GLU A 123 -20.64 4.20 6.95
CA GLU A 123 -19.44 3.80 7.70
C GLU A 123 -18.42 3.09 6.80
N LEU A 124 -18.88 2.17 5.95
CA LEU A 124 -18.04 1.48 4.98
C LEU A 124 -17.38 2.48 4.02
N ALA A 125 -18.15 3.41 3.45
CA ALA A 125 -17.65 4.46 2.58
C ALA A 125 -16.56 5.29 3.27
N GLY A 126 -16.79 5.69 4.53
CA GLY A 126 -15.81 6.44 5.33
C GLY A 126 -14.50 5.67 5.57
N ARG A 127 -14.60 4.36 5.89
CA ARG A 127 -13.43 3.49 6.11
C ARG A 127 -12.62 3.28 4.82
N LEU A 128 -13.31 3.07 3.70
CA LEU A 128 -12.67 2.93 2.39
C LEU A 128 -12.05 4.25 1.92
N GLY A 129 -12.75 5.37 2.07
CA GLY A 129 -12.19 6.70 1.77
C GLY A 129 -10.92 6.98 2.57
N ARG A 130 -10.89 6.60 3.85
CA ARG A 130 -9.68 6.69 4.69
C ARG A 130 -8.55 5.80 4.16
N HIS A 131 -8.83 4.55 3.82
CA HIS A 131 -7.85 3.65 3.22
C HIS A 131 -7.21 4.22 1.95
N LEU A 132 -8.03 4.81 1.08
CA LEU A 132 -7.55 5.40 -0.18
C LEU A 132 -6.69 6.65 0.05
N ARG A 133 -7.02 7.48 1.05
CA ARG A 133 -6.17 8.61 1.45
C ARG A 133 -4.85 8.16 2.07
N ASP A 134 -4.88 7.11 2.88
CA ASP A 134 -3.67 6.54 3.49
C ASP A 134 -2.69 6.07 2.40
N LEU A 135 -3.19 5.43 1.34
CA LEU A 135 -2.42 4.95 0.18
C LEU A 135 -1.93 6.05 -0.78
N GLU A 136 -2.43 7.28 -0.65
CA GLU A 136 -2.17 8.34 -1.63
C GLU A 136 -0.70 8.73 -1.67
N ILE A 137 -0.04 8.49 -2.81
CA ILE A 137 1.37 8.83 -3.01
C ILE A 137 1.60 9.12 -4.50
N ILE A 138 2.54 10.03 -4.79
CA ILE A 138 2.93 10.36 -6.18
C ILE A 138 3.41 9.12 -6.96
N GLY A 139 3.42 9.22 -8.29
CA GLY A 139 4.01 8.20 -9.17
C GLY A 139 3.05 7.16 -9.72
N ALA A 140 1.75 7.28 -9.45
CA ALA A 140 0.72 6.60 -10.23
C ALA A 140 0.69 7.20 -11.66
N ARG A 141 0.58 6.34 -12.67
CA ARG A 141 0.47 6.73 -14.08
C ARG A 141 -0.97 6.71 -14.54
N GLU A 142 -1.25 7.44 -15.61
CA GLU A 142 -2.55 7.36 -16.28
C GLU A 142 -2.79 5.94 -16.78
N GLY A 143 -3.97 5.39 -16.48
CA GLY A 143 -4.32 4.00 -16.79
C GLY A 143 -3.79 2.97 -15.79
N ASP A 144 -3.02 3.35 -14.77
CA ASP A 144 -2.65 2.41 -13.71
C ASP A 144 -3.91 1.90 -13.00
N PRO A 145 -4.03 0.58 -12.79
CA PRO A 145 -5.20 0.03 -12.14
C PRO A 145 -5.24 0.44 -10.66
N PRO A 146 -6.44 0.51 -10.05
CA PRO A 146 -6.58 0.92 -8.67
C PRO A 146 -5.87 -0.05 -7.70
N LEU A 147 -5.27 0.49 -6.63
CA LEU A 147 -4.64 -0.30 -5.57
C LEU A 147 -5.68 -0.97 -4.66
N VAL A 148 -6.29 -2.05 -5.17
CA VAL A 148 -7.16 -2.95 -4.39
C VAL A 148 -6.34 -3.87 -3.48
N ILE A 149 -7.01 -4.49 -2.50
CA ILE A 149 -6.38 -5.37 -1.49
C ILE A 149 -5.50 -6.45 -2.15
N GLY A 150 -5.99 -7.12 -3.20
CA GLY A 150 -5.24 -8.16 -3.93
C GLY A 150 -3.89 -7.68 -4.45
N ARG A 151 -3.85 -6.49 -5.06
CA ARG A 151 -2.61 -5.89 -5.59
C ARG A 151 -1.61 -5.57 -4.49
N ILE A 152 -2.07 -5.02 -3.37
CA ILE A 152 -1.20 -4.76 -2.21
C ILE A 152 -0.60 -6.07 -1.67
N VAL A 153 -1.40 -7.14 -1.61
CA VAL A 153 -0.94 -8.46 -1.15
C VAL A 153 0.10 -9.04 -2.12
N ARG A 154 -0.10 -8.94 -3.43
CA ARG A 154 0.84 -9.41 -4.46
C ARG A 154 2.23 -8.79 -4.29
N GLU A 155 2.32 -7.53 -3.87
CA GLU A 155 3.59 -6.84 -3.59
C GLU A 155 4.41 -7.42 -2.42
N THR A 156 3.83 -8.33 -1.63
CA THR A 156 4.49 -8.97 -0.50
C THR A 156 5.15 -10.32 -0.84
N GLY A 157 4.91 -10.83 -2.06
CA GLY A 157 5.49 -12.05 -2.61
C GLY A 157 6.32 -11.78 -3.87
N ARG A 158 7.05 -12.79 -4.35
CA ARG A 158 7.58 -12.78 -5.73
C ARG A 158 6.48 -13.23 -6.68
N GLU A 159 5.77 -14.29 -6.30
CA GLU A 159 4.54 -14.75 -6.94
C GLU A 159 3.37 -14.64 -5.96
N PRO A 160 2.10 -14.64 -6.44
CA PRO A 160 0.92 -14.56 -5.56
C PRO A 160 0.90 -15.62 -4.44
N LYS A 161 1.45 -16.81 -4.70
CA LYS A 161 1.53 -17.91 -3.73
C LYS A 161 2.55 -17.69 -2.59
N ASP A 162 3.48 -16.75 -2.77
CA ASP A 162 4.53 -16.44 -1.79
C ASP A 162 4.10 -15.39 -0.76
N ALA A 163 2.95 -14.74 -0.99
CA ALA A 163 2.37 -13.81 -0.03
C ALA A 163 2.02 -14.57 1.27
N PRO A 164 2.15 -13.95 2.47
CA PRO A 164 1.79 -14.61 3.71
C PRO A 164 0.33 -15.09 3.65
N PRO A 165 0.03 -16.37 3.95
CA PRO A 165 -1.28 -16.97 3.65
C PRO A 165 -2.48 -16.24 4.25
N LEU A 166 -2.31 -15.64 5.43
CA LEU A 166 -3.38 -14.94 6.15
C LEU A 166 -3.47 -13.45 5.82
N LEU A 167 -2.46 -12.89 5.13
CA LEU A 167 -2.33 -11.45 4.95
C LEU A 167 -3.51 -10.86 4.19
N ALA A 168 -4.00 -11.55 3.16
CA ALA A 168 -5.09 -11.05 2.34
C ALA A 168 -6.38 -10.84 3.16
N GLY A 169 -6.76 -11.85 3.95
CA GLY A 169 -7.93 -11.78 4.82
C GLY A 169 -7.78 -10.77 5.97
N GLU A 170 -6.60 -10.71 6.59
CA GLU A 170 -6.31 -9.74 7.65
C GLU A 170 -6.28 -8.30 7.15
N LEU A 171 -5.70 -8.06 5.97
CA LEU A 171 -5.70 -6.76 5.31
C LEU A 171 -7.12 -6.35 4.93
N ALA A 172 -7.91 -7.25 4.34
CA ALA A 172 -9.32 -6.99 4.04
C ALA A 172 -10.12 -6.63 5.30
N ARG A 173 -9.95 -7.38 6.39
CA ARG A 173 -10.55 -7.06 7.68
C ARG A 173 -10.14 -5.65 8.14
N ALA A 174 -8.85 -5.31 8.09
CA ALA A 174 -8.37 -3.99 8.50
C ALA A 174 -8.98 -2.86 7.67
N VAL A 175 -9.10 -3.05 6.35
CA VAL A 175 -9.74 -2.09 5.44
C VAL A 175 -11.23 -1.93 5.72
N LEU A 176 -11.97 -3.03 5.87
CA LEU A 176 -13.43 -3.03 6.02
C LEU A 176 -13.92 -2.61 7.42
N THR A 177 -13.10 -2.85 8.44
CA THR A 177 -13.42 -2.50 9.84
C THR A 177 -12.77 -1.19 10.29
N GLY A 178 -11.80 -0.68 9.53
CA GLY A 178 -11.00 0.48 9.93
C GLY A 178 -9.96 0.19 11.01
N ALA A 179 -9.73 -1.09 11.33
CA ALA A 179 -8.70 -1.51 12.28
C ALA A 179 -7.27 -1.25 11.73
N PRO A 180 -6.24 -1.29 12.60
CA PRO A 180 -4.84 -1.26 12.16
C PRO A 180 -4.54 -2.37 11.15
N TYR A 181 -3.65 -2.11 10.21
CA TYR A 181 -3.16 -3.12 9.28
C TYR A 181 -2.40 -4.23 10.02
N PRO A 182 -2.38 -5.47 9.52
CA PRO A 182 -1.58 -6.53 10.12
C PRO A 182 -0.09 -6.18 10.07
N ALA A 183 0.65 -6.41 11.16
CA ALA A 183 2.09 -6.17 11.24
C ALA A 183 2.89 -6.98 10.19
N ALA A 184 2.31 -8.09 9.71
CA ALA A 184 2.84 -8.87 8.60
C ALA A 184 2.95 -8.06 7.29
N LEU A 185 2.13 -7.02 7.09
CA LEU A 185 2.19 -6.18 5.89
C LEU A 185 3.53 -5.45 5.80
N LEU A 186 3.91 -4.72 6.85
CA LEU A 186 5.15 -3.95 6.88
C LEU A 186 6.37 -4.87 6.72
N SER A 187 6.42 -5.94 7.52
CA SER A 187 7.56 -6.86 7.50
C SER A 187 7.70 -7.61 6.16
N ALA A 188 6.60 -7.99 5.52
CA ALA A 188 6.63 -8.67 4.24
C ALA A 188 7.06 -7.73 3.09
N ILE A 189 6.57 -6.48 3.05
CA ILE A 189 7.01 -5.49 2.06
C ILE A 189 8.51 -5.19 2.22
N LEU A 190 8.97 -4.89 3.45
CA LEU A 190 10.39 -4.62 3.70
C LEU A 190 11.29 -5.82 3.36
N ARG A 191 10.80 -7.06 3.61
CA ARG A 191 11.50 -8.27 3.17
C ARG A 191 11.60 -8.36 1.65
N ARG A 192 10.54 -8.05 0.91
CA ARG A 192 10.58 -8.02 -0.57
C ARG A 192 11.53 -6.95 -1.09
N LEU A 193 11.47 -5.74 -0.53
CA LEU A 193 12.37 -4.64 -0.87
C LEU A 193 13.83 -4.98 -0.62
N ARG A 194 14.16 -5.74 0.42
CA ARG A 194 15.54 -6.23 0.62
C ARG A 194 15.96 -7.28 -0.40
N ALA A 195 15.01 -8.10 -0.86
CA ALA A 195 15.29 -9.22 -1.76
C ALA A 195 15.43 -8.79 -3.23
N ASP A 196 14.58 -7.88 -3.71
CA ASP A 196 14.57 -7.42 -5.11
C ASP A 196 14.97 -5.95 -5.29
N GLN A 197 15.24 -5.26 -4.18
CA GLN A 197 15.72 -3.88 -4.16
C GLN A 197 14.79 -2.90 -4.89
N THR A 198 13.51 -3.22 -5.09
CA THR A 198 12.62 -2.47 -5.99
C THR A 198 11.42 -1.88 -5.27
N ILE A 199 11.39 -0.54 -5.17
CA ILE A 199 10.22 0.19 -4.67
C ILE A 199 9.40 0.76 -5.82
N ASN A 200 8.24 0.17 -6.04
CA ASN A 200 7.22 0.65 -6.97
C ASN A 200 6.15 1.48 -6.23
N HIS A 201 5.20 2.02 -6.98
CA HIS A 201 4.09 2.81 -6.44
C HIS A 201 3.29 2.05 -5.38
N ALA A 202 2.90 0.80 -5.66
CA ALA A 202 2.09 -0.01 -4.75
C ALA A 202 2.78 -0.30 -3.41
N ARG A 203 4.08 -0.63 -3.42
CA ARG A 203 4.89 -0.83 -2.20
C ARG A 203 5.05 0.46 -1.41
N ALA A 204 5.33 1.58 -2.09
CA ALA A 204 5.48 2.88 -1.45
C ALA A 204 4.15 3.33 -0.80
N ALA A 205 3.03 3.17 -1.51
CA ALA A 205 1.68 3.44 -1.03
C ALA A 205 1.33 2.58 0.19
N ALA A 206 1.62 1.28 0.15
CA ALA A 206 1.33 0.37 1.25
C ALA A 206 2.19 0.65 2.50
N LEU A 207 3.47 0.99 2.33
CA LEU A 207 4.33 1.47 3.43
C LEU A 207 3.77 2.75 4.04
N LYS A 208 3.48 3.76 3.20
CA LYS A 208 2.88 5.03 3.65
C LYS A 208 1.61 4.79 4.44
N ALA A 209 0.70 3.98 3.90
CA ALA A 209 -0.57 3.68 4.56
C ALA A 209 -0.36 2.99 5.91
N TYR A 210 0.60 2.07 6.02
CA TYR A 210 0.94 1.42 7.29
C TYR A 210 1.47 2.42 8.32
N LEU A 211 2.43 3.26 7.94
CA LEU A 211 3.04 4.25 8.83
C LEU A 211 2.01 5.28 9.33
N ILE A 212 1.10 5.73 8.46
CA ILE A 212 0.01 6.63 8.84
C ILE A 212 -0.97 5.93 9.79
N ARG A 213 -1.52 4.77 9.40
CA ARG A 213 -2.63 4.15 10.14
C ARG A 213 -2.19 3.50 11.44
N ASN A 214 -1.08 2.76 11.43
CA ASN A 214 -0.64 1.97 12.57
C ASN A 214 0.23 2.78 13.52
N LEU A 215 1.09 3.67 12.98
CA LEU A 215 2.07 4.40 13.78
C LEU A 215 1.73 5.88 13.95
N ARG A 216 0.66 6.37 13.30
CA ARG A 216 0.19 7.75 13.38
C ARG A 216 1.27 8.77 12.97
N LEU A 217 2.12 8.37 12.04
CA LEU A 217 3.15 9.24 11.48
C LEU A 217 2.54 10.11 10.38
N GLU A 218 2.99 11.36 10.32
CA GLU A 218 2.74 12.21 9.17
C GLU A 218 3.71 11.83 8.05
N VAL A 219 3.16 11.34 6.93
CA VAL A 219 3.95 10.93 5.78
C VAL A 219 3.43 11.70 4.56
N PRO A 220 4.28 12.50 3.88
CA PRO A 220 3.83 13.35 2.79
C PRO A 220 3.40 12.53 1.57
N VAL A 221 2.59 13.12 0.70
CA VAL A 221 2.18 12.51 -0.58
C VAL A 221 3.30 12.57 -1.62
N SER A 222 4.14 13.61 -1.56
CA SER A 222 5.23 13.89 -2.49
C SER A 222 6.52 14.25 -1.73
N LEU A 223 7.57 14.59 -2.47
CA LEU A 223 8.87 14.96 -1.88
C LEU A 223 8.73 16.17 -0.94
N ASN A 224 8.88 15.92 0.36
CA ASN A 224 9.11 16.96 1.36
C ASN A 224 10.62 17.06 1.66
N LYS A 225 11.26 18.17 1.27
CA LYS A 225 12.70 18.38 1.53
C LYS A 225 12.99 18.67 3.00
N ASP A 226 12.03 19.22 3.72
CA ASP A 226 12.12 19.62 5.12
C ASP A 226 11.61 18.53 6.08
N HIS A 227 11.45 17.29 5.60
CA HIS A 227 10.97 16.20 6.45
C HIS A 227 11.93 15.97 7.63
N PRO A 228 11.43 15.92 8.89
CA PRO A 228 12.29 15.91 10.08
C PRO A 228 12.98 14.57 10.34
N SER A 229 12.46 13.46 9.81
CA SER A 229 13.05 12.13 10.02
C SER A 229 14.41 11.99 9.32
N PRO A 230 15.49 11.66 10.07
CA PRO A 230 16.78 11.32 9.47
C PRO A 230 16.69 10.13 8.51
N ALA A 231 15.82 9.14 8.77
CA ALA A 231 15.65 7.99 7.90
C ALA A 231 15.10 8.39 6.53
N TYR A 232 14.12 9.29 6.49
CA TYR A 232 13.61 9.85 5.24
C TYR A 232 14.70 10.61 4.47
N GLN A 233 15.50 11.42 5.16
CA GLN A 233 16.63 12.15 4.56
C GLN A 233 17.71 11.20 4.02
N LEU A 234 18.00 10.09 4.72
CA LEU A 234 18.92 9.05 4.24
C LEU A 234 18.41 8.37 2.97
N GLY A 235 17.09 8.14 2.87
CA GLY A 235 16.46 7.67 1.64
C GLY A 235 16.67 8.64 0.47
N ARG A 236 16.42 9.93 0.70
CA ARG A 236 16.70 10.99 -0.29
C ARG A 236 18.17 11.03 -0.69
N LEU A 237 19.07 10.95 0.29
CA LEU A 237 20.51 10.94 0.05
C LEU A 237 20.90 9.76 -0.83
N PHE A 238 20.43 8.56 -0.52
CA PHE A 238 20.71 7.37 -1.31
C PHE A 238 20.24 7.53 -2.76
N ALA A 239 19.03 8.05 -2.98
CA ALA A 239 18.51 8.32 -4.32
C ALA A 239 19.35 9.33 -5.10
N ALA A 240 19.83 10.40 -4.45
CA ALA A 240 20.70 11.40 -5.08
C ALA A 240 22.07 10.83 -5.45
N LEU A 241 22.64 9.99 -4.58
CA LEU A 241 23.93 9.32 -4.81
C LEU A 241 23.83 8.32 -5.98
N GLU A 242 22.77 7.51 -6.01
CA GLU A 242 22.49 6.60 -7.13
C GLU A 242 22.29 7.36 -8.43
N LYS A 243 21.47 8.41 -8.44
CA LYS A 243 21.22 9.20 -9.64
C LYS A 243 22.50 9.87 -10.16
N THR A 244 23.37 10.34 -9.27
CA THR A 244 24.70 10.86 -9.69
C THR A 244 25.52 9.79 -10.39
N GLN A 245 25.52 8.56 -9.88
CA GLN A 245 26.25 7.46 -10.52
C GLN A 245 25.67 7.15 -11.92
N GLU A 246 24.34 7.09 -12.04
CA GLU A 246 23.65 6.88 -13.32
C GLU A 246 24.01 7.97 -14.34
N ASP A 247 23.96 9.23 -13.92
CA ASP A 247 24.27 10.40 -14.76
C ASP A 247 25.74 10.42 -15.17
N ALA A 248 26.66 10.04 -14.27
CA ALA A 248 28.11 10.03 -14.53
C ALA A 248 28.59 8.89 -15.44
N ALA A 249 27.71 7.95 -15.76
CA ALA A 249 28.03 6.77 -16.56
C ALA A 249 27.24 6.72 -17.88
N ASP A 250 26.49 7.78 -18.22
CA ASP A 250 25.62 7.85 -19.40
C ASP A 250 24.74 6.60 -19.57
N GLY A 251 24.25 6.04 -18.46
CA GLY A 251 23.43 4.82 -18.44
C GLY A 251 24.17 3.50 -18.72
N LYS A 252 25.48 3.50 -18.97
CA LYS A 252 26.29 2.29 -19.20
C LYS A 252 26.87 1.75 -17.89
N LEU A 253 26.00 1.28 -16.99
CA LEU A 253 26.41 0.68 -15.71
C LEU A 253 26.18 -0.83 -15.71
N ASN A 254 27.25 -1.59 -15.44
CA ASN A 254 27.14 -3.03 -15.17
C ASN A 254 26.66 -3.33 -13.74
N ARG A 255 26.81 -2.37 -12.82
CA ARG A 255 26.41 -2.49 -11.42
C ARG A 255 26.26 -1.11 -10.77
N THR A 256 25.19 -0.93 -10.02
CA THR A 256 24.87 0.30 -9.31
C THR A 256 25.22 0.23 -7.82
N VAL A 257 25.27 1.38 -7.17
CA VAL A 257 25.33 1.48 -5.71
C VAL A 257 24.10 0.84 -5.06
N ARG A 258 22.95 0.89 -5.73
CA ARG A 258 21.72 0.21 -5.29
C ARG A 258 21.92 -1.30 -5.25
N ASP A 259 22.44 -1.91 -6.31
CA ASP A 259 22.67 -3.36 -6.38
C ASP A 259 23.52 -3.88 -5.22
N SER A 260 24.46 -3.05 -4.78
CA SER A 260 25.49 -3.44 -3.81
C SER A 260 25.14 -3.07 -2.37
N TYR A 261 24.42 -1.97 -2.16
CA TYR A 261 24.32 -1.33 -0.85
C TYR A 261 22.90 -1.06 -0.37
N PHE A 262 21.86 -1.23 -1.19
CA PHE A 262 20.50 -0.82 -0.83
C PHE A 262 20.00 -1.46 0.48
N GLY A 263 20.19 -2.77 0.62
CA GLY A 263 19.79 -3.51 1.83
C GLY A 263 20.54 -3.02 3.09
N THR A 264 21.86 -2.86 2.99
CA THR A 264 22.70 -2.39 4.10
C THR A 264 22.45 -0.92 4.42
N ALA A 265 22.23 -0.06 3.42
CA ALA A 265 21.91 1.35 3.60
C ALA A 265 20.56 1.54 4.29
N THR A 266 19.60 0.66 4.03
CA THR A 266 18.31 0.66 4.71
C THR A 266 18.43 0.17 6.15
N ALA A 267 19.22 -0.87 6.42
CA ALA A 267 19.27 -1.49 7.76
C ALA A 267 20.33 -0.89 8.70
N ALA A 268 21.52 -0.57 8.19
CA ALA A 268 22.69 -0.12 8.95
C ALA A 268 23.44 1.05 8.26
N PRO A 269 22.84 2.25 8.18
CA PRO A 269 23.36 3.39 7.43
C PRO A 269 24.83 3.75 7.73
N ALA A 270 25.22 3.79 9.01
CA ALA A 270 26.57 4.18 9.43
C ALA A 270 27.69 3.33 8.79
N SER A 271 27.40 2.08 8.45
CA SER A 271 28.40 1.16 7.86
C SER A 271 28.70 1.46 6.39
N VAL A 272 27.84 2.21 5.70
CA VAL A 272 27.87 2.30 4.22
C VAL A 272 27.86 3.72 3.68
N PHE A 273 27.13 4.65 4.29
CA PHE A 273 27.04 6.04 3.79
C PHE A 273 28.39 6.76 3.71
N PRO A 274 29.33 6.61 4.66
CA PRO A 274 30.66 7.20 4.53
C PRO A 274 31.42 6.72 3.27
N ARG A 275 31.24 5.46 2.90
CA ARG A 275 31.82 4.91 1.66
C ARG A 275 31.11 5.45 0.42
N LEU A 276 29.78 5.51 0.43
CA LEU A 276 29.00 6.03 -0.69
C LEU A 276 29.32 7.50 -0.98
N LEU A 277 29.50 8.33 0.05
CA LEU A 277 29.90 9.73 -0.10
C LEU A 277 31.28 9.90 -0.74
N ARG A 278 32.26 9.04 -0.39
CA ARG A 278 33.57 9.04 -1.07
C ARG A 278 33.45 8.63 -2.54
N LEU A 279 32.68 7.57 -2.83
CA LEU A 279 32.45 7.12 -4.21
C LEU A 279 31.75 8.21 -5.03
N HIS A 280 30.81 8.92 -4.42
CA HIS A 280 30.08 10.01 -5.06
C HIS A 280 30.99 11.13 -5.56
N GLN A 281 32.04 11.51 -4.85
CA GLN A 281 32.99 12.54 -5.31
C GLN A 281 33.61 12.17 -6.67
N HIS A 282 33.93 10.90 -6.89
CA HIS A 282 34.45 10.41 -8.17
C HIS A 282 33.40 10.37 -9.28
N HIS A 283 32.11 10.18 -8.95
CA HIS A 283 31.03 10.26 -9.93
C HIS A 283 30.73 11.71 -10.29
N LEU A 284 30.69 12.59 -9.30
CA LEU A 284 30.43 14.01 -9.47
C LEU A 284 31.47 14.68 -10.40
N SER A 285 32.75 14.32 -10.27
CA SER A 285 33.82 14.84 -11.14
C SER A 285 33.70 14.40 -12.60
N LYS A 286 32.95 13.32 -12.89
CA LYS A 286 32.74 12.78 -14.24
C LYS A 286 31.54 13.38 -14.96
N LEU A 287 30.68 14.14 -14.27
CA LEU A 287 29.60 14.86 -14.92
C LEU A 287 30.17 15.94 -15.83
N GLU A 288 29.82 15.92 -17.11
CA GLU A 288 30.37 16.84 -18.13
C GLU A 288 29.93 18.29 -17.90
N HIS A 289 28.67 18.50 -17.52
CA HIS A 289 28.09 19.82 -17.33
C HIS A 289 28.33 20.37 -15.91
N GLU A 290 29.06 21.47 -15.81
CA GLU A 290 29.38 22.15 -14.55
C GLU A 290 28.12 22.55 -13.76
N GLY A 291 27.11 23.10 -14.43
CA GLY A 291 25.85 23.48 -13.78
C GLY A 291 25.12 22.29 -13.13
N PHE A 292 25.15 21.11 -13.76
CA PHE A 292 24.58 19.89 -13.17
C PHE A 292 25.39 19.40 -11.98
N ARG A 293 26.72 19.53 -12.04
CA ARG A 293 27.61 19.21 -10.92
C ARG A 293 27.29 20.08 -9.70
N ILE A 294 27.23 21.39 -9.88
CA ILE A 294 26.93 22.36 -8.81
C ILE A 294 25.54 22.09 -8.21
N ASN A 295 24.53 21.84 -9.05
CA ASN A 295 23.18 21.57 -8.56
C ASN A 295 23.11 20.26 -7.75
N ARG A 296 23.82 19.22 -8.19
CA ARG A 296 23.89 17.95 -7.45
C ARG A 296 24.58 18.11 -6.11
N GLU A 297 25.70 18.83 -6.09
CA GLU A 297 26.45 19.10 -4.85
C GLU A 297 25.61 19.88 -3.85
N LYS A 298 24.91 20.92 -4.30
CA LYS A 298 23.95 21.68 -3.48
C LYS A 298 22.83 20.81 -2.92
N GLU A 299 22.26 19.91 -3.72
CA GLU A 299 21.21 19.00 -3.27
C GLU A 299 21.71 18.04 -2.19
N ILE A 300 22.89 17.46 -2.37
CA ILE A 300 23.48 16.54 -1.38
C ILE A 300 23.86 17.30 -0.12
N GLN A 301 24.40 18.52 -0.24
CA GLN A 301 24.71 19.37 0.91
C GLN A 301 23.44 19.73 1.70
N ASP A 302 22.35 20.10 1.03
CA ASP A 302 21.04 20.34 1.68
C ASP A 302 20.58 19.10 2.46
N ILE A 303 20.63 17.91 1.84
CA ILE A 303 20.19 16.67 2.51
C ILE A 303 21.10 16.34 3.71
N VAL A 304 22.43 16.40 3.54
CA VAL A 304 23.39 16.08 4.59
C VAL A 304 23.31 17.08 5.75
N SER A 305 23.03 18.36 5.49
CA SER A 305 22.84 19.38 6.54
C SER A 305 21.69 19.05 7.51
N ARG A 306 20.77 18.16 7.11
CA ARG A 306 19.62 17.69 7.89
C ARG A 306 19.88 16.37 8.61
N ILE A 307 21.08 15.81 8.48
CA ILE A 307 21.48 14.55 9.08
C ILE A 307 22.59 14.84 10.09
N ASP A 308 22.24 14.85 11.37
CA ASP A 308 23.19 15.07 12.47
C ASP A 308 24.27 13.96 12.53
N ARG A 309 23.83 12.70 12.46
CA ARG A 309 24.72 11.53 12.45
C ARG A 309 24.12 10.38 11.66
N PHE A 310 24.97 9.53 11.10
CA PHE A 310 24.52 8.27 10.52
C PHE A 310 24.19 7.27 11.63
N PRO A 311 22.93 6.78 11.72
CA PRO A 311 22.55 5.82 12.75
C PRO A 311 23.18 4.45 12.46
N ALA A 312 23.53 3.73 13.54
CA ALA A 312 24.10 2.39 13.45
C ALA A 312 23.11 1.40 12.83
N PHE A 313 21.83 1.50 13.22
CA PHE A 313 20.73 0.68 12.72
C PHE A 313 19.45 1.51 12.62
N LEU A 314 18.56 1.15 11.67
CA LEU A 314 17.21 1.70 11.56
C LEU A 314 16.17 0.67 12.01
N ALA A 315 15.19 1.11 12.81
CA ALA A 315 14.00 0.33 13.15
C ALA A 315 13.11 0.10 11.91
N LEU A 316 12.13 -0.80 11.96
CA LEU A 316 11.33 -1.16 10.77
C LEU A 316 10.52 0.03 10.23
N GLU A 317 10.01 0.87 11.12
CA GLU A 317 9.31 2.11 10.80
C GLU A 317 10.21 3.10 10.05
N ASP A 318 11.44 3.27 10.51
CA ASP A 318 12.44 4.12 9.89
C ASP A 318 12.93 3.54 8.56
N GLN A 319 13.03 2.22 8.44
CA GLN A 319 13.26 1.56 7.16
C GLN A 319 12.12 1.87 6.19
N GLY A 320 10.86 1.89 6.66
CA GLY A 320 9.73 2.36 5.86
C GLY A 320 9.89 3.81 5.39
N LEU A 321 10.25 4.74 6.29
CA LEU A 321 10.48 6.14 5.95
C LEU A 321 11.66 6.34 4.98
N PHE A 322 12.74 5.57 5.14
CA PHE A 322 13.86 5.54 4.19
C PHE A 322 13.38 5.19 2.79
N GLN A 323 12.58 4.13 2.67
CA GLN A 323 12.06 3.67 1.39
C GLN A 323 11.16 4.73 0.73
N ILE A 324 10.31 5.40 1.51
CA ILE A 324 9.46 6.49 1.00
C ILE A 324 10.29 7.71 0.58
N GLY A 325 11.28 8.12 1.37
CA GLY A 325 12.19 9.23 1.03
C GLY A 325 12.98 8.95 -0.25
N TYR A 326 13.49 7.72 -0.40
CA TYR A 326 14.12 7.25 -1.63
C TYR A 326 13.15 7.31 -2.82
N TYR A 327 11.95 6.78 -2.67
CA TYR A 327 10.93 6.76 -3.73
C TYR A 327 10.56 8.18 -4.18
N HIS A 328 10.25 9.08 -3.25
CA HIS A 328 9.91 10.47 -3.56
C HIS A 328 11.04 11.21 -4.28
N GLN A 329 12.28 11.05 -3.80
CA GLN A 329 13.42 11.72 -4.42
C GLN A 329 13.69 11.15 -5.83
N ARG A 330 13.50 9.84 -6.05
CA ARG A 330 13.57 9.25 -7.40
C ARG A 330 12.48 9.83 -8.31
N GLN A 331 11.22 9.88 -7.87
CA GLN A 331 10.14 10.47 -8.67
C GLN A 331 10.41 11.94 -9.04
N ALA A 332 10.96 12.71 -8.12
CA ALA A 332 11.33 14.11 -8.36
C ALA A 332 12.43 14.28 -9.42
N PHE A 333 13.30 13.29 -9.64
CA PHE A 333 14.30 13.34 -10.72
C PHE A 333 13.73 13.04 -12.11
N PHE A 334 12.59 12.36 -12.21
CA PHE A 334 12.00 11.94 -13.49
C PHE A 334 10.75 12.73 -13.88
N THR A 335 10.17 13.49 -12.95
CA THR A 335 9.08 14.40 -13.24
C THR A 335 9.68 15.65 -13.87
N LYS A 336 9.31 15.96 -15.13
CA LYS A 336 9.68 17.24 -15.75
C LYS A 336 9.16 18.36 -14.84
N LYS A 337 10.03 19.30 -14.47
CA LYS A 337 9.55 20.55 -13.89
C LYS A 337 8.80 21.27 -15.00
N ASP A 338 7.55 21.64 -14.77
CA ASP A 338 6.88 22.63 -15.61
C ASP A 338 7.77 23.88 -15.58
N GLU A 339 8.28 24.28 -16.74
CA GLU A 339 8.92 25.58 -16.88
C GLU A 339 7.84 26.63 -16.64
N PRO A 340 8.06 27.63 -15.75
CA PRO A 340 7.14 28.74 -15.63
C PRO A 340 7.01 29.40 -17.00
N THR A 341 5.79 29.47 -17.50
CA THR A 341 5.49 30.13 -18.78
C THR A 341 5.90 31.60 -18.66
N PRO A 342 6.57 32.23 -19.65
CA PRO A 342 7.14 33.57 -19.53
C PRO A 342 6.14 34.75 -19.35
N GLU A 343 4.89 34.50 -18.97
CA GLU A 343 3.86 35.55 -18.87
C GLU A 343 3.71 36.15 -17.45
N GLU A 344 4.37 35.62 -16.42
CA GLU A 344 4.29 36.18 -15.04
C GLU A 344 5.50 37.06 -14.63
N VAL A 345 6.23 37.63 -15.60
CA VAL A 345 7.18 38.73 -15.35
C VAL A 345 6.82 39.95 -16.20
N THR A 346 5.56 40.34 -16.17
CA THR A 346 5.14 41.73 -16.41
C THR A 346 3.81 41.97 -15.70
N ALA A 347 3.88 42.40 -14.44
CA ALA A 347 2.87 43.18 -13.77
C ALA A 347 3.57 44.14 -12.80
#